data_AF-A0A8B9LM37-F1
#
_entry.id   AF-A0A8B9LM37-F1
#
_cell.length_a   1.000
_cell.length_b   1.000
_cell.length_c   1.000
_cell.angle_alpha   90.00
_cell.angle_beta   90.00
_cell.angle_gamma   90.00
#
_symmetry.space_group_name_H-M   'P 1'
#
loop_
_entity.id
_entity.type
_entity.pdbx_description
1 polymer ?
#
loop_
_entity_poly.entity_id
_entity_poly.type
_entity_poly.pdbx_seq_one_letter_code
_entity_poly.pdbx_strand_id
1 'polypeptide(L)' 'FSVKFRLSYYPHQLESFKELLKEAFLGKCEQSVFGDFKQHKPGQGDAPRYFIHVVKKSA' A
#
# COMPACT_ATOMS: atom_id res chain seq x y z
N PHE A 1 19.83 -27.79 -15.57
CA PHE A 1 18.47 -27.93 -14.99
C PHE A 1 17.97 -26.56 -14.55
N SER A 2 16.84 -26.08 -15.08
CA SER A 2 16.23 -24.82 -14.63
C SER A 2 15.40 -25.09 -13.38
N VAL A 3 15.82 -24.54 -12.24
CA VAL A 3 15.08 -24.63 -10.98
C VAL A 3 13.88 -23.68 -11.09
N LYS A 4 12.67 -24.23 -11.09
CA LYS A 4 11.42 -23.46 -11.04
C LYS A 4 11.01 -23.30 -9.58
N PHE A 5 10.65 -22.09 -9.19
CA PHE A 5 10.06 -21.78 -7.88
C PHE A 5 8.71 -21.05 -8.06
N ARG A 6 7.89 -21.07 -7.01
CA ARG A 6 6.57 -20.44 -6.97
C ARG A 6 6.50 -19.49 -5.78
N LEU A 7 5.89 -18.33 -5.99
CA LEU A 7 5.50 -17.39 -4.94
C LEU A 7 3.97 -17.25 -4.95
N SER A 8 3.40 -16.89 -3.81
CA SER A 8 1.97 -16.61 -3.67
C SER A 8 1.80 -15.41 -2.75
N TYR A 9 0.86 -14.55 -3.11
CA TYR A 9 0.59 -13.28 -2.43
C TYR A 9 -0.91 -13.16 -2.19
N TYR A 10 -1.29 -12.51 -1.09
CA TYR A 10 -2.68 -12.08 -0.91
C TYR A 10 -2.92 -10.78 -1.69
N PRO A 11 -3.93 -10.71 -2.57
CA PRO A 11 -4.16 -9.56 -3.45
C PRO A 11 -4.86 -8.42 -2.71
N HIS A 12 -4.14 -7.73 -1.82
CA HIS A 12 -4.67 -6.58 -1.10
C HIS A 12 -5.11 -5.47 -2.07
N GLN A 13 -6.37 -5.03 -1.96
CA GLN A 13 -6.85 -3.81 -2.61
C GLN A 13 -6.41 -2.59 -1.80
N LEU A 14 -6.21 -1.47 -2.50
CA LEU A 14 -5.64 -0.25 -1.91
C LEU A 14 -6.43 0.25 -0.69
N GLU A 15 -7.75 0.45 -0.84
CA GLU A 15 -8.57 0.99 0.26
C GLU A 15 -8.70 -0.01 1.41
N SER A 16 -8.86 -1.31 1.14
CA SER A 16 -8.90 -2.33 2.19
C SER A 16 -7.60 -2.40 2.99
N PHE A 17 -6.45 -2.26 2.34
CA PHE A 17 -5.16 -2.27 3.04
C PHE A 17 -4.92 -0.99 3.84
N LYS A 18 -5.39 0.15 3.32
CA LYS A 18 -5.36 1.44 4.03
C LYS A 18 -6.19 1.41 5.31
N GLU A 19 -7.39 0.83 5.26
CA GLU A 19 -8.25 0.61 6.42
C GLU A 19 -7.58 -0.31 7.44
N LEU A 20 -7.04 -1.45 6.98
CA LEU A 20 -6.30 -2.39 7.84
C LEU A 20 -5.14 -1.71 8.56
N LEU A 21 -4.36 -0.88 7.86
CA LEU A 21 -3.28 -0.11 8.48
C LEU A 21 -3.84 0.90 9.49
N LYS A 22 -4.93 1.59 9.19
CA LYS A 22 -5.52 2.57 10.13
C LYS A 22 -5.98 1.89 11.42
N GLU A 23 -6.61 0.73 11.32
CA GLU A 23 -7.03 -0.09 12.45
C GLU A 23 -5.86 -0.58 13.28
N ALA A 24 -4.75 -1.00 12.65
CA ALA A 24 -3.54 -1.42 13.35
C ALA A 24 -2.93 -0.33 14.26
N PHE A 25 -3.17 0.95 13.94
CA PHE A 25 -2.79 2.09 14.78
C PHE A 25 -3.94 2.63 15.65
N LEU A 26 -5.05 1.89 15.79
CA LEU A 26 -6.26 2.31 16.53
C LEU A 26 -6.81 3.67 16.05
N GLY A 27 -6.65 3.97 14.76
CA GLY A 27 -6.96 5.26 14.17
C GLY A 27 -6.04 6.42 14.58
N LYS A 28 -5.04 6.19 15.44
CA LYS A 28 -4.09 7.20 15.94
C LYS A 28 -2.88 7.32 15.02
N CYS A 29 -3.13 7.65 13.76
CA CYS A 29 -2.07 7.89 12.78
C CYS A 29 -2.49 8.84 11.66
N GLU A 30 -1.51 9.54 11.10
CA GLU A 30 -1.58 10.17 9.78
C GLU A 30 -1.12 9.16 8.72
N GLN A 31 -1.79 9.14 7.57
CA GLN A 31 -1.44 8.25 6.46
C GLN A 31 -1.34 9.01 5.14
N SER A 32 -0.30 8.68 4.38
CA SER A 32 -0.06 9.16 3.01
C SER A 32 0.21 7.97 2.10
N VAL A 33 -0.32 8.01 0.88
CA VAL A 33 -0.14 6.95 -0.13
C VAL A 33 0.61 7.51 -1.33
N PHE A 34 1.63 6.79 -1.77
CA PHE A 34 2.41 7.08 -2.95
C PHE A 34 2.30 5.93 -3.95
N GLY A 35 2.33 6.24 -5.24
CA GLY A 35 2.44 5.27 -6.32
C GLY A 35 3.83 5.35 -6.92
N ASP A 36 4.60 4.27 -6.86
CA ASP A 36 5.98 4.21 -7.37
C ASP A 36 6.83 5.43 -6.97
N PHE A 37 6.81 5.78 -5.67
CA PHE A 37 7.51 6.92 -5.07
C PHE A 37 7.03 8.33 -5.48
N LYS A 38 5.89 8.45 -6.18
CA LYS A 38 5.25 9.72 -6.54
C LYS A 38 3.93 9.89 -5.81
N GLN A 39 3.49 11.13 -5.61
CA GLN A 39 2.20 11.42 -4.97
C GLN A 39 1.08 10.67 -5.72
N HIS A 40 0.36 9.80 -5.03
CA HIS A 40 -0.75 9.09 -5.66
C HIS A 40 -1.99 9.98 -5.70
N LYS A 41 -2.61 10.12 -6.87
CA LYS A 41 -3.93 10.72 -7.04
C LYS A 41 -4.82 9.74 -7.82
N PRO A 42 -6.02 9.40 -7.31
CA PRO A 42 -6.96 8.55 -8.03
C PRO A 42 -7.27 9.11 -9.42
N GLY A 43 -7.25 8.23 -10.43
CA GLY A 43 -7.58 8.59 -11.82
C GLY A 43 -6.50 9.38 -12.57
N GLN A 44 -5.32 9.62 -11.98
CA GLN A 44 -4.24 10.34 -12.66
C GLN A 44 -3.21 9.39 -13.29
N GLY A 45 -3.09 9.43 -14.62
CA GLY A 45 -2.03 8.76 -15.36
C GLY A 45 -2.12 7.23 -15.31
N ASP A 46 -0.97 6.59 -15.50
CA ASP A 46 -0.86 5.13 -15.45
C ASP A 46 -0.98 4.62 -14.01
N ALA A 47 -1.55 3.42 -13.86
CA ALA A 47 -1.61 2.74 -12.58
C ALA A 47 -0.17 2.41 -12.09
N PRO A 48 0.17 2.72 -10.82
CA PRO A 48 1.48 2.40 -10.29
C PRO A 48 1.64 0.88 -10.10
N ARG A 49 2.88 0.40 -10.15
CA ARG A 49 3.21 -1.01 -9.89
C ARG A 49 3.18 -1.32 -8.39
N TYR A 50 3.51 -0.34 -7.56
CA TYR A 50 3.50 -0.45 -6.12
C TYR A 50 2.80 0.75 -5.47
N PHE A 51 2.03 0.45 -4.42
CA PHE A 51 1.53 1.44 -3.49
C PHE A 51 2.38 1.44 -2.22
N ILE A 52 2.85 2.61 -1.83
CA ILE A 52 3.70 2.82 -0.66
C ILE A 52 2.87 3.59 0.36
N HIS A 53 2.59 2.95 1.50
CA HIS A 53 1.88 3.57 2.62
C HIS A 53 2.91 4.14 3.60
N VAL A 54 2.93 5.46 3.78
CA VAL A 54 3.71 6.13 4.81
C VAL A 54 2.76 6.45 5.96
N VAL A 55 3.03 5.86 7.13
CA VAL A 55 2.18 6.01 8.32
C VAL A 55 2.98 6.65 9.45
N LYS A 56 2.46 7.73 10.01
CA LYS A 56 3.03 8.42 11.17
C LYS A 56 2.09 8.25 12.35
N LYS A 57 2.55 7.56 13.39
CA LYS A 57 1.80 7.37 14.63
C LYS A 57 1.59 8.72 15.33
N SER A 58 0.37 8.98 15.78
CA SER A 58 0.05 10.14 16.62
C SER A 58 0.60 9.93 18.03
N ALA A 59 1.03 11.01 18.69
CA ALA A 59 1.52 10.98 20.08
C ALA A 59 0.43 10.53 21.05
#